data_AF-A0A1G5F592-F1
#
_entry.id   AF-A0A1G5F592-F1
#
_cell.length_a   1.000
_cell.length_b   1.000
_cell.length_c   1.000
_cell.angle_alpha   90.00
_cell.angle_beta   90.00
_cell.angle_gamma   90.00
#
_symmetry.space_group_name_H-M   'P 1'
#
loop_
_entity.id
_entity.type
_entity.pdbx_description
1 polymer ?
#
loop_
_entity_poly.entity_id
_entity_poly.type
_entity_poly.pdbx_seq_one_letter_code
_entity_poly.pdbx_strand_id
1 'polypeptide(L)'
;MQYEVEHNDTVAIVTLTGSVTIEHAAELKELLNRVLTEATEVVVNMGNITHLDLAGIQLFCAACRSAEGGGTRLLPKLTGSEVIPAALMEAGFNRRDTCAEQRCETCFWKGDVS
;
A
#
# COMPACT_ATOMS: atom_id res chain seq x y z
N MET A 1 -9.22 4.55 10.39
CA MET A 1 -8.56 4.94 9.13
C MET A 1 -9.42 6.00 8.47
N GLN A 2 -8.86 7.14 8.10
CA GLN A 2 -9.54 8.11 7.23
C GLN A 2 -8.88 8.05 5.85
N TYR A 3 -9.64 8.27 4.78
CA TYR A 3 -9.08 8.27 3.44
C TYR A 3 -9.77 9.25 2.50
N GLU A 4 -9.01 9.70 1.51
CA GLU A 4 -9.48 10.49 0.37
C GLU A 4 -8.98 9.83 -0.92
N VAL A 5 -9.80 9.87 -1.97
CA VAL A 5 -9.45 9.33 -3.30
C VAL A 5 -9.62 10.42 -4.34
N GLU A 6 -8.53 10.77 -5.00
CA GLU A 6 -8.50 11.71 -6.13
C GLU A 6 -8.25 10.93 -7.42
N HIS A 7 -9.00 11.24 -8.48
CA HIS A 7 -8.81 10.63 -9.80
C HIS A 7 -8.28 11.67 -10.78
N ASN A 8 -7.25 11.30 -11.54
CA ASN A 8 -6.69 12.07 -12.63
C ASN A 8 -6.48 11.17 -13.85
N ASP A 9 -7.39 11.25 -14.81
CA ASP A 9 -7.46 10.40 -16.00
C ASP A 9 -7.43 8.90 -15.67
N THR A 10 -6.24 8.30 -15.73
CA THR A 10 -5.99 6.86 -15.53
C THR A 10 -5.29 6.56 -14.20
N VAL A 11 -5.04 7.59 -13.39
CA VAL A 11 -4.34 7.52 -12.12
C VAL A 11 -5.31 7.82 -10.97
N ALA A 12 -5.31 6.98 -9.94
CA ALA A 12 -5.97 7.26 -8.67
C ALA A 12 -4.94 7.51 -7.56
N ILE A 13 -5.13 8.56 -6.77
CA ILE A 13 -4.33 8.86 -5.58
C ILE A 13 -5.18 8.61 -4.35
N VAL A 14 -4.76 7.65 -3.53
CA VAL A 14 -5.42 7.31 -2.25
C VAL A 14 -4.59 7.88 -1.12
N THR A 15 -5.10 8.88 -0.41
CA THR A 15 -4.44 9.41 0.79
C THR A 15 -5.02 8.75 2.02
N LEU A 16 -4.17 8.11 2.82
CA LEU A 16 -4.55 7.45 4.08
C LEU A 16 -4.04 8.26 5.27
N THR A 17 -4.92 8.48 6.25
CA THR A 17 -4.63 9.26 7.46
C THR A 17 -5.03 8.49 8.71
N GLY A 18 -4.18 8.54 9.74
CA GLY A 18 -4.40 7.89 11.04
C GLY A 18 -3.88 6.45 11.06
N SER A 19 -4.52 5.58 11.87
CA SER A 19 -4.08 4.19 12.01
C SER A 19 -4.66 3.29 10.91
N VAL A 20 -3.82 2.34 10.47
CA VAL A 20 -4.16 1.27 9.54
C VAL A 20 -3.83 -0.07 10.21
N THR A 21 -4.87 -0.70 10.75
CA THR A 21 -4.75 -1.91 11.59
C THR A 21 -5.77 -2.96 11.17
N ILE A 22 -5.73 -4.13 11.81
CA ILE A 22 -6.71 -5.21 11.63
C ILE A 22 -8.17 -4.74 11.80
N GLU A 23 -8.43 -3.75 12.67
CA GLU A 23 -9.76 -3.15 12.86
C GLU A 23 -10.33 -2.53 11.56
N HIS A 24 -9.43 -2.11 10.67
CA HIS A 24 -9.73 -1.45 9.40
C HIS A 24 -9.60 -2.41 8.20
N ALA A 25 -9.31 -3.69 8.42
CA ALA A 25 -8.93 -4.62 7.37
C ALA A 25 -9.99 -4.79 6.28
N ALA A 26 -11.27 -4.86 6.69
CA ALA A 26 -12.39 -4.97 5.74
C ALA A 26 -12.51 -3.70 4.89
N GLU A 27 -12.51 -2.53 5.53
CA GLU A 27 -12.61 -1.22 4.87
C GLU A 27 -11.44 -1.00 3.90
N LEU A 28 -10.21 -1.30 4.32
CA LEU A 28 -9.01 -1.17 3.49
C LEU A 28 -9.07 -2.11 2.28
N LYS A 29 -9.52 -3.35 2.47
CA LYS A 29 -9.69 -4.32 1.38
C LYS A 29 -10.70 -3.83 0.34
N GLU A 30 -11.85 -3.34 0.79
CA GLU A 30 -12.89 -2.79 -0.09
C GLU A 30 -12.39 -1.57 -0.87
N LEU A 31 -11.72 -0.65 -0.17
CA LEU A 31 -11.09 0.52 -0.79
C LEU A 31 -10.09 0.12 -1.88
N LEU A 32 -9.14 -0.76 -1.55
CA LEU A 32 -8.09 -1.22 -2.48
C LEU A 32 -8.69 -1.92 -3.70
N ASN A 33 -9.66 -2.81 -3.50
CA ASN A 33 -10.33 -3.48 -4.63
C ASN A 33 -11.05 -2.48 -5.54
N ARG A 34 -11.76 -1.51 -4.98
CA ARG A 34 -12.45 -0.48 -5.77
C ARG A 34 -11.46 0.31 -6.63
N VAL A 35 -10.43 0.91 -6.03
CA VAL A 35 -9.50 1.78 -6.78
C VAL A 35 -8.69 1.02 -7.81
N LEU A 36 -8.37 -0.27 -7.57
CA LEU A 36 -7.68 -1.12 -8.55
C LEU A 36 -8.53 -1.42 -9.80
N THR A 37 -9.86 -1.31 -9.70
CA THR A 37 -10.77 -1.47 -10.85
C THR A 37 -11.08 -0.17 -11.59
N GLU A 38 -10.79 0.98 -10.97
CA GLU A 38 -11.15 2.31 -11.48
C GLU A 38 -9.97 2.99 -12.24
N ALA A 39 -8.74 2.53 -12.02
CA ALA A 39 -7.52 3.15 -12.56
C ALA A 39 -6.51 2.12 -13.09
N THR A 40 -5.61 2.55 -13.98
CA THR A 40 -4.47 1.71 -14.44
C THR A 40 -3.24 1.93 -13.57
N GLU A 41 -3.22 2.99 -12.77
CA GLU A 41 -2.20 3.25 -11.75
C GLU A 41 -2.86 3.79 -10.48
N VAL A 42 -2.45 3.25 -9.33
CA VAL A 42 -2.92 3.67 -8.01
C VAL A 42 -1.71 4.03 -7.16
N VAL A 43 -1.67 5.27 -6.66
CA VAL A 43 -0.66 5.77 -5.73
C VAL A 43 -1.28 5.86 -4.33
N VAL A 44 -0.74 5.12 -3.37
CA VAL A 44 -1.17 5.18 -1.97
C VAL A 44 -0.25 6.11 -1.19
N ASN A 45 -0.74 7.29 -0.85
CA ASN A 45 -0.05 8.24 0.01
C ASN A 45 -0.21 7.84 1.48
N MET A 46 0.93 7.48 2.09
CA MET A 46 1.04 6.94 3.45
C MET A 46 1.68 7.94 4.42
N GLY A 47 1.91 9.19 3.99
CA GLY A 47 2.60 10.21 4.78
C GLY A 47 1.92 10.56 6.10
N ASN A 48 0.59 10.40 6.17
CA ASN A 48 -0.22 10.75 7.36
C ASN A 48 -0.63 9.53 8.20
N ILE A 49 -0.05 8.36 7.93
CA ILE A 49 -0.31 7.16 8.73
C ILE A 49 0.44 7.27 10.06
N THR A 50 -0.29 7.11 11.16
CA THR A 50 0.24 7.18 12.52
C THR A 50 0.57 5.81 13.12
N HIS A 51 -0.01 4.74 12.56
CA HIS A 51 0.28 3.36 12.96
C HIS A 51 -0.06 2.39 11.84
N LEU A 52 0.78 1.38 11.62
CA LEU A 52 0.58 0.31 10.65
C LEU A 52 0.91 -1.04 11.30
N ASP A 53 0.00 -2.00 11.26
CA ASP A 53 0.22 -3.36 11.78
C ASP A 53 0.46 -4.39 10.66
N LEU A 54 0.72 -5.64 11.06
CA LEU A 54 0.93 -6.76 10.15
C LEU A 54 -0.25 -6.98 9.19
N ALA A 55 -1.49 -6.79 9.64
CA ALA A 55 -2.67 -7.00 8.81
C ALA A 55 -2.75 -5.94 7.70
N GLY A 56 -2.48 -4.67 8.03
CA GLY A 56 -2.34 -3.61 7.05
C GLY A 56 -1.23 -3.92 6.03
N ILE A 57 -0.06 -4.36 6.52
CA ILE A 57 1.08 -4.73 5.67
C ILE A 57 0.70 -5.82 4.66
N GLN A 58 0.04 -6.88 5.14
CA GLN A 58 -0.37 -8.02 4.32
C GLN A 58 -1.45 -7.65 3.31
N LEU A 59 -2.35 -6.71 3.63
CA LEU A 59 -3.38 -6.25 2.71
C LEU A 59 -2.79 -5.48 1.53
N PHE A 60 -1.82 -4.59 1.75
CA PHE A 60 -1.13 -3.93 0.63
C PHE A 60 -0.32 -4.94 -0.21
N CYS A 61 0.32 -5.94 0.42
CA CYS A 61 0.94 -7.03 -0.33
C CYS A 61 -0.07 -7.78 -1.20
N ALA A 62 -1.24 -8.11 -0.66
CA ALA A 62 -2.28 -8.80 -1.40
C ALA A 62 -2.83 -7.96 -2.55
N ALA A 63 -3.09 -6.67 -2.32
CA ALA A 63 -3.55 -5.73 -3.33
C ALA A 63 -2.53 -5.54 -4.45
N CYS A 64 -1.23 -5.47 -4.12
CA CYS A 64 -0.15 -5.41 -5.10
C CYS A 64 -0.15 -6.62 -6.05
N ARG A 65 -0.27 -7.84 -5.50
CA ARG A 65 -0.40 -9.05 -6.32
C ARG A 65 -1.66 -9.04 -7.19
N SER A 66 -2.78 -8.57 -6.66
CA SER A 66 -4.03 -8.45 -7.42
C SER A 66 -3.92 -7.43 -8.56
N ALA A 67 -3.25 -6.30 -8.31
CA ALA A 67 -3.04 -5.24 -9.27
C ALA A 67 -2.26 -5.75 -10.49
N GLU A 68 -1.15 -6.46 -10.25
CA GLU A 68 -0.33 -7.03 -11.32
C GLU A 68 -1.09 -8.06 -12.15
N GLY A 69 -1.90 -8.92 -11.52
CA GLY A 69 -2.77 -9.86 -12.22
C GLY A 69 -3.82 -9.17 -13.10
N GLY A 70 -4.18 -7.93 -12.79
CA GLY A 70 -5.14 -7.10 -13.53
C GLY A 70 -4.52 -6.10 -14.51
N GLY A 71 -3.19 -5.98 -14.58
CA GLY A 71 -2.50 -4.98 -15.40
C GLY A 71 -2.52 -3.56 -14.82
N THR A 72 -2.85 -3.42 -13.53
CA THR A 72 -2.84 -2.14 -12.80
C THR A 72 -1.57 -2.03 -11.95
N ARG A 73 -0.96 -0.84 -11.88
CA ARG A 73 0.17 -0.59 -10.97
C ARG A 73 -0.32 -0.09 -9.61
N LEU A 74 0.24 -0.62 -8.53
CA LEU A 74 0.01 -0.12 -7.16
C LEU A 74 1.32 0.33 -6.55
N LEU A 75 1.44 1.62 -6.21
CA LEU A 75 2.68 2.26 -5.79
C LEU A 75 2.52 2.92 -4.42
N PRO A 76 3.46 2.74 -3.48
CA PRO A 76 3.47 3.51 -2.25
C PRO A 76 4.02 4.93 -2.48
N LYS A 77 3.52 5.91 -1.73
CA LYS A 77 4.16 7.21 -1.53
C LYS A 77 4.42 7.39 -0.04
N LEU A 78 5.68 7.21 0.35
CA LEU A 78 6.12 7.16 1.75
C LEU A 78 6.68 8.48 2.28
N THR A 79 6.77 9.52 1.45
CA THR A 79 7.41 10.80 1.81
C THR A 79 6.84 11.36 3.12
N GLY A 80 7.73 11.56 4.11
CA GLY A 80 7.39 12.16 5.40
C GLY A 80 6.89 11.19 6.48
N SER A 81 6.87 9.87 6.23
CA SER A 81 6.48 8.89 7.25
C SER A 81 7.67 8.11 7.83
N GLU A 82 7.89 8.27 9.14
CA GLU A 82 8.82 7.41 9.92
C GLU A 82 8.15 6.12 10.41
N VAL A 83 6.81 6.10 10.43
CA VAL A 83 6.00 4.99 10.94
C VAL A 83 6.11 3.76 10.03
N ILE A 84 6.10 3.96 8.71
CA ILE A 84 6.10 2.86 7.75
C ILE A 84 7.40 2.06 7.80
N PRO A 85 8.61 2.67 7.74
CA PRO A 85 9.88 1.97 7.94
C PRO A 85 9.92 1.09 9.20
N ALA A 86 9.52 1.65 10.35
CA ALA A 86 9.52 0.96 11.63
C ALA A 86 8.59 -0.26 11.61
N ALA A 87 7.34 -0.08 11.15
CA ALA A 87 6.36 -1.15 11.05
C ALA A 87 6.83 -2.29 10.13
N LEU A 88 7.44 -1.98 8.99
CA LEU A 88 7.99 -2.98 8.07
C LEU A 88 9.17 -3.73 8.70
N MET A 89 10.03 -3.04 9.43
CA MET A 89 11.16 -3.67 10.13
C MET A 89 10.66 -4.62 11.23
N GLU A 90 9.74 -4.17 12.08
CA GLU A 90 9.16 -4.96 13.17
C GLU A 90 8.42 -6.20 12.65
N ALA A 91 7.71 -6.07 11.52
CA ALA A 91 6.98 -7.18 10.89
C ALA A 91 7.87 -8.13 10.08
N GLY A 92 9.17 -7.85 9.92
CA GLY A 92 10.10 -8.66 9.11
C GLY A 92 9.95 -8.49 7.59
N PHE A 93 9.37 -7.37 7.15
CA PHE A 93 9.17 -7.00 5.74
C PHE A 93 10.28 -6.09 5.17
N ASN A 94 11.30 -5.73 5.96
CA ASN A 94 12.47 -5.01 5.48
C ASN A 94 13.28 -5.90 4.50
N ARG A 95 13.04 -5.77 3.20
CA ARG A 95 13.73 -6.50 2.12
C ARG A 95 14.31 -5.52 1.12
N ARG A 96 15.57 -5.74 0.73
CA ARG A 96 16.32 -4.86 -0.17
C ARG A 96 15.93 -4.95 -1.66
N ASP A 97 15.48 -6.11 -2.14
CA ASP A 97 15.52 -6.35 -3.60
C ASP A 97 14.20 -6.81 -4.24
N THR A 98 13.45 -7.74 -3.62
CA THR A 98 12.26 -8.36 -4.23
C THR A 98 11.25 -8.85 -3.17
N CYS A 99 9.97 -8.96 -3.57
CA CYS A 99 8.95 -9.62 -2.73
C CYS A 99 9.36 -11.06 -2.42
N ALA A 100 8.94 -11.55 -1.25
CA ALA A 100 9.24 -12.90 -0.78
C ALA A 100 8.87 -13.99 -1.78
N GLU A 101 7.80 -13.77 -2.57
CA GLU A 101 7.34 -14.73 -3.56
C GLU A 101 8.04 -14.57 -4.92
N GLN A 102 8.77 -13.47 -5.17
CA GLN A 102 9.31 -13.12 -6.50
C GLN A 102 8.23 -13.05 -7.61
N ARG A 103 6.95 -12.96 -7.22
CA ARG A 103 5.81 -12.97 -8.14
C ARG A 103 5.34 -11.58 -8.55
N CYS A 104 5.88 -10.55 -7.91
CA CYS A 104 5.61 -9.17 -8.27
C CYS A 104 6.84 -8.54 -8.94
N GLU A 105 6.63 -7.94 -10.12
CA GLU A 105 7.64 -7.14 -10.81
C GLU A 105 8.02 -5.93 -9.95
N THR A 106 7.05 -5.39 -9.20
CA THR A 106 7.24 -4.28 -8.26
C THR A 106 6.59 -4.60 -6.92
N CYS A 107 7.39 -4.92 -5.90
CA CYS A 107 6.85 -5.11 -4.54
C CYS A 107 6.36 -3.76 -4.01
N PHE A 108 5.16 -3.72 -3.44
CA PHE A 108 4.63 -2.51 -2.80
C PHE A 108 5.54 -1.97 -1.69
N TRP A 109 6.36 -2.83 -1.07
CA TRP A 109 7.33 -2.43 -0.06
C TRP A 109 8.76 -2.28 -0.59
N LYS A 110 8.94 -2.23 -1.93
CA LYS A 110 10.23 -1.95 -2.57
C LYS A 110 10.34 -0.45 -2.81
N GLY A 111 11.07 0.23 -1.93
CA GLY A 111 11.39 1.65 -1.98
C GLY A 111 12.24 2.00 -0.77
N ASP A 112 13.16 2.96 -0.91
CA ASP A 112 14.18 3.33 0.08
C ASP A 112 13.60 3.48 1.49
N VAL A 113 13.79 2.44 2.30
CA VAL A 113 13.64 2.45 3.75
C VAL A 113 14.97 2.90 4.41
N SER A 114 15.81 3.62 3.65
CA SER A 114 17.13 4.08 4.06
C SER A 114 17.09 5.39 4.85
#